data_AF-A0A3D0M3W7-F1
#
_entry.id   AF-A0A3D0M3W7-F1
#
_cell.length_a   1.000
_cell.length_b   1.000
_cell.length_c   1.000
_cell.angle_alpha   90.00
_cell.angle_beta   90.00
_cell.angle_gamma   90.00
#
_symmetry.space_group_name_H-M   'P 1'
#
loop_
_entity.id
_entity.type
_entity.pdbx_description
1 polymer ?
#
loop_
_entity_poly.entity_id
_entity_poly.type
_entity_poly.pdbx_seq_one_letter_code
_entity_poly.pdbx_strand_id
1 'polypeptide(L)' 'MTLKEAEGRKVKVLFTDGQTMTGHVVCYTSALDNEPDPASITIGHTELYETEIEKIELI' A
#
# COMPACT_ATOMS: atom_id res chain seq x y z
N MET A 1 -2.29 -1.30 -9.72
CA MET A 1 -3.25 -2.22 -9.08
C MET A 1 -3.86 -1.54 -7.88
N THR A 2 -4.98 -2.04 -7.38
CA THR A 2 -5.59 -1.58 -6.13
C THR A 2 -4.82 -2.08 -4.91
N LEU A 3 -5.07 -1.49 -3.74
CA LEU A 3 -4.47 -1.93 -2.46
C LEU A 3 -4.78 -3.39 -2.16
N LYS A 4 -6.05 -3.79 -2.30
CA LYS A 4 -6.51 -5.17 -2.08
C LYS A 4 -5.86 -6.17 -3.03
N GLU A 5 -5.67 -5.80 -4.30
CA GLU A 5 -4.98 -6.66 -5.26
C GLU A 5 -3.48 -6.83 -4.94
N ALA A 6 -2.89 -5.89 -4.21
CA ALA A 6 -1.47 -5.92 -3.86
C ALA A 6 -1.16 -6.89 -2.71
N GLU A 7 -2.14 -7.25 -1.88
CA GLU A 7 -1.95 -8.17 -0.75
C GLU A 7 -1.32 -9.50 -1.19
N GLY A 8 -0.26 -9.91 -0.49
CA GLY A 8 0.49 -11.13 -0.80
C GLY A 8 1.40 -11.02 -2.02
N ARG A 9 1.60 -9.83 -2.60
CA ARG A 9 2.45 -9.62 -3.78
C ARG A 9 3.69 -8.80 -3.44
N LYS A 10 4.76 -9.05 -4.20
CA LYS A 10 5.92 -8.16 -4.24
C LYS A 10 5.63 -7.04 -5.23
N VAL A 11 5.67 -5.79 -4.77
CA VAL A 11 5.25 -4.63 -5.55
C VAL A 11 6.30 -3.52 -5.49
N LYS A 12 6.25 -2.64 -6.49
CA LYS A 12 6.83 -1.31 -6.44
C LYS A 12 5.70 -0.30 -6.21
N VAL A 13 5.85 0.53 -5.18
CA VAL A 13 4.96 1.64 -4.84
C VAL A 13 5.63 2.94 -5.28
N LEU A 14 4.89 3.79 -5.99
CA LEU A 14 5.21 5.19 -6.24
C LEU A 14 4.36 6.04 -5.29
N PHE A 15 5.01 6.90 -4.53
CA PHE A 15 4.36 7.83 -3.60
C PHE A 15 4.01 9.15 -4.29
N THR A 16 3.09 9.90 -3.71
CA THR A 16 2.62 11.20 -4.23
C THR A 16 3.71 12.28 -4.25
N ASP A 17 4.78 12.10 -3.46
CA ASP A 17 5.97 12.96 -3.47
C ASP A 17 7.02 12.56 -4.52
N GLY A 18 6.75 11.52 -5.31
CA GLY A 18 7.63 11.00 -6.36
C GLY A 18 8.67 9.99 -5.86
N GLN A 19 8.76 9.71 -4.56
CA GLN A 19 9.61 8.64 -4.04
C GLN A 19 9.04 7.26 -4.39
N THR A 20 9.88 6.22 -4.31
CA THR A 20 9.43 4.85 -4.55
C THR A 20 9.92 3.89 -3.48
N MET A 21 9.10 2.90 -3.17
CA MET A 21 9.48 1.77 -2.30
C MET A 21 9.18 0.45 -2.99
N THR A 22 9.96 -0.59 -2.69
CA THR A 22 9.69 -1.96 -3.13
C THR A 22 9.61 -2.87 -1.93
N GLY A 23 8.65 -3.78 -1.92
CA GLY A 23 8.56 -4.79 -0.88
C GLY A 23 7.38 -5.75 -1.06
N HIS A 24 7.26 -6.68 -0.13
CA HIS A 24 6.15 -7.62 -0.10
C HIS A 24 5.02 -7.05 0.76
N VAL A 25 3.82 -6.97 0.21
CA VAL A 25 2.63 -6.52 0.94
C VAL A 25 2.13 -7.65 1.81
N VAL A 26 2.16 -7.46 3.13
CA VAL A 26 1.76 -8.48 4.10
C VAL A 26 0.26 -8.44 4.40
N CYS A 27 -0.36 -7.26 4.31
CA CYS A 27 -1.78 -7.09 4.62
C CYS A 27 -2.34 -5.85 3.91
N TYR A 28 -3.59 -5.95 3.48
CA TYR A 28 -4.46 -4.84 3.13
C TYR A 28 -5.46 -4.59 4.26
N THR A 29 -5.59 -3.33 4.68
CA THR A 29 -6.62 -2.89 5.64
C THR A 29 -7.61 -1.97 4.92
N SER A 30 -8.91 -2.27 5.00
CA SER A 30 -9.94 -1.41 4.42
C SER A 30 -10.16 -0.14 5.25
N ALA A 31 -10.66 0.94 4.66
CA ALA A 31 -10.95 2.17 5.41
C ALA A 31 -11.95 1.95 6.57
N LEU A 32 -12.91 1.02 6.41
CA LEU A 32 -13.84 0.67 7.48
C LEU A 32 -13.15 -0.06 8.64
N ASP A 33 -12.16 -0.89 8.32
CA ASP A 33 -11.38 -1.62 9.33
C ASP A 33 -10.23 -0.78 9.91
N ASN A 34 -9.91 0.36 9.30
CA ASN A 34 -8.82 1.26 9.69
C ASN A 34 -9.29 2.57 10.33
N GLU A 35 -10.57 2.70 10.70
CA GLU A 35 -11.10 3.98 11.21
C GLU A 35 -10.32 4.50 12.43
N PRO A 36 -9.97 5.81 12.46
CA PRO A 36 -10.39 6.88 11.56
C PRO A 36 -9.50 7.08 10.31
N ASP A 37 -8.51 6.21 10.11
CA ASP A 37 -7.49 6.35 9.08
C ASP A 37 -7.98 5.84 7.71
N PRO A 38 -7.37 6.28 6.60
CA PRO A 38 -7.67 5.78 5.27
C PRO A 38 -7.33 4.29 5.11
N ALA A 39 -7.80 3.68 4.02
CA ALA A 39 -7.35 2.32 3.67
C ALA A 39 -5.82 2.28 3.50
N SER A 40 -5.21 1.13 3.79
CA SER A 40 -3.76 1.01 3.79
C SER A 40 -3.28 -0.34 3.27
N ILE A 41 -1.99 -0.40 2.94
CA ILE A 41 -1.23 -1.65 2.81
C ILE A 41 -0.04 -1.62 3.75
N THR A 42 0.33 -2.78 4.29
CA THR A 42 1.56 -2.93 5.07
C THR A 42 2.64 -3.59 4.24
N ILE A 43 3.82 -2.97 4.14
CA ILE A 43 5.04 -3.57 3.58
C ILE A 43 6.05 -3.75 4.71
N GLY A 44 6.32 -5.00 5.09
CA GLY A 44 7.15 -5.31 6.26
C GLY A 44 6.49 -4.82 7.56
N HIS A 45 7.04 -3.75 8.15
CA HIS A 45 6.49 -3.09 9.35
C HIS A 45 6.01 -1.66 9.07
N THR A 46 5.96 -1.26 7.80
CA THR A 46 5.56 0.07 7.38
C THR A 46 4.17 0.02 6.80
N GLU A 47 3.24 0.72 7.44
CA GLU A 47 1.91 0.99 6.90
C GLU A 47 1.98 2.17 5.92
N LEU A 48 1.32 2.03 4.77
CA LEU A 48 1.24 3.03 3.72
C LEU A 48 -0.22 3.33 3.44
N TYR A 49 -0.64 4.57 3.63
CA TYR A 49 -2.03 4.97 3.45
C TYR A 49 -2.34 5.22 1.97
N GLU A 50 -3.60 4.99 1.58
CA GLU A 50 -4.05 5.19 0.20
C GLU A 50 -3.79 6.61 -0.32
N THR A 51 -3.82 7.59 0.60
CA THR A 51 -3.60 9.02 0.31
C THR A 51 -2.13 9.36 0.02
N GLU A 52 -1.20 8.48 0.36
CA GLU A 52 0.24 8.64 0.13
C GLU A 52 0.69 7.93 -1.16
N ILE A 53 -0.16 7.08 -1.74
CA ILE A 53 0.19 6.19 -2.84
C ILE A 53 -0.36 6.72 -4.17
N GLU A 54 0.54 7.03 -5.09
CA GLU A 54 0.21 7.42 -6.46
C GLU A 54 -0.06 6.17 -7.34
N LYS A 55 0.80 5.14 -7.22
CA LYS A 55 0.72 3.94 -8.08
C LYS A 55 1.32 2.71 -7.42
N ILE A 56 0.73 1.54 -7.69
CA ILE A 56 1.27 0.22 -7.31
C ILE A 56 1.45 -0.65 -8.56
N GLU A 57 2.64 -1.19 -8.74
CA GLU A 57 3.04 -2.04 -9.87
C GLU A 57 3.56 -3.40 -9.37
N LEU A 58 3.22 -4.48 -10.09
CA LEU A 58 3.73 -5.83 -9.81
C LEU A 58 5.18 -5.94 -10.28
N ILE A 59 5.99 -6.69 -9.55
CA ILE A 59 7.36 -7.07 -9.95
C ILE A 59 7.43 -8.56 -10.19
#